data_AF-A0A3B5M4D6-F1
#
_entry.id   AF-A0A3B5M4D6-F1
#
_cell.length_a   1.000
_cell.length_b   1.000
_cell.length_c   1.000
_cell.angle_alpha   90.00
_cell.angle_beta   90.00
_cell.angle_gamma   90.00
#
_symmetry.space_group_name_H-M   'P 1'
#
loop_
_entity.id
_entity.type
_entity.pdbx_description
1 polymer ?
#
loop_
_entity_poly.entity_id
_entity_poly.type
_entity_poly.pdbx_seq_one_letter_code
_entity_poly.pdbx_strand_id
1 'polypeptide(L)'
;LNMKHFVMFSSYAELSNMPFEDVIKLQQQVGTKAFNEAAFNNKKCRAVNSKKRPMEISSKIPPSFLRQVIPAKKSTRRDPRFDSLSGEYKPEIFEKTYKFINDIKHREKENNQERARLIQEQQRERELQFKKQQRERASLGERPFFLKKSEKKKLQLAEKYQELKKSGKLENFLSKKRKRNAGKDRRKLPGKHKETVL
;
A
#
# COMPACT_ATOMS: atom_id res chain seq x y z
N LEU A 1 16.97 -12.13 37.05
CA LEU A 1 17.16 -12.34 35.59
C LEU A 1 17.20 -10.99 34.90
N ASN A 2 18.34 -10.65 34.30
CA ASN A 2 18.63 -9.33 33.73
C ASN A 2 17.77 -9.06 32.48
N MET A 3 16.94 -7.99 32.50
CA MET A 3 16.11 -7.56 31.37
C MET A 3 16.91 -7.25 30.09
N LYS A 4 18.22 -7.02 30.20
CA LYS A 4 19.14 -6.85 29.07
C LYS A 4 19.24 -8.10 28.18
N HIS A 5 19.02 -9.29 28.73
CA HIS A 5 19.12 -10.54 27.96
C HIS A 5 17.83 -10.85 27.17
N PHE A 6 16.68 -10.33 27.61
CA PHE A 6 15.39 -10.54 26.95
C PHE A 6 15.25 -9.71 25.66
N VAL A 7 15.81 -8.48 25.64
CA VAL A 7 15.74 -7.57 24.49
C VAL A 7 16.74 -7.92 23.38
N MET A 8 17.78 -8.70 23.70
CA MET A 8 18.83 -9.09 22.74
C MET A 8 18.45 -10.26 21.82
N PHE A 9 17.36 -10.99 22.11
CA PHE A 9 17.02 -12.22 21.39
C PHE A 9 15.73 -12.16 20.57
N SER A 10 14.98 -11.05 20.59
CA SER A 10 13.75 -10.94 19.80
C SER A 10 14.06 -10.72 18.33
N SER A 11 14.16 -11.81 17.57
CA SER A 11 14.26 -11.73 16.11
C SER A 11 13.00 -11.05 15.54
N TYR A 12 13.11 -10.36 14.39
CA TYR A 12 11.95 -9.81 13.68
C TYR A 12 10.79 -10.80 13.51
N ALA A 13 11.09 -12.10 13.42
CA ALA A 13 10.10 -13.16 13.27
C ALA A 13 9.16 -13.22 14.49
N GLU A 14 9.68 -13.05 15.70
CA GLU A 14 8.89 -13.05 16.94
C GLU A 14 8.02 -11.79 17.05
N LEU A 15 8.57 -10.61 16.73
CA LEU A 15 7.80 -9.36 16.70
C LEU A 15 6.69 -9.37 15.65
N SER A 16 6.88 -10.11 14.55
CA SER A 16 5.89 -10.18 13.46
C SER A 16 4.66 -11.02 13.79
N ASN A 17 4.79 -11.96 14.73
CA ASN A 17 3.72 -12.85 15.18
C ASN A 17 2.93 -12.26 16.37
N MET A 18 3.46 -11.23 17.05
CA MET A 18 2.75 -10.55 18.14
C MET A 18 1.64 -9.62 17.62
N PRO A 19 0.52 -9.45 18.36
CA PRO A 19 -0.50 -8.50 17.99
C PRO A 19 0.02 -7.07 18.10
N PHE A 20 -0.46 -6.20 17.21
CA PHE A 20 0.00 -4.81 17.10
C PHE A 20 -0.09 -4.01 18.41
N GLU A 21 -1.08 -4.31 19.24
CA GLU A 21 -1.28 -3.66 20.54
C GLU A 21 -0.13 -3.93 21.50
N ASP A 22 0.34 -5.18 21.57
CA ASP A 22 1.44 -5.58 22.43
C ASP A 22 2.77 -5.02 21.91
N VAL A 23 2.92 -4.88 20.58
CA VAL A 23 4.06 -4.19 19.98
C VAL A 23 4.08 -2.70 20.38
N ILE A 24 2.93 -2.03 20.44
CA ILE A 24 2.83 -0.65 20.92
C ILE A 24 3.20 -0.56 22.42
N LYS A 25 2.63 -1.43 23.26
CA LYS A 25 2.91 -1.45 24.70
C LYS A 25 4.39 -1.69 24.97
N LEU A 26 4.99 -2.62 24.24
CA LEU A 26 6.42 -2.91 24.32
C LEU A 26 7.26 -1.70 23.88
N GLN A 27 6.90 -1.04 22.77
CA GLN A 27 7.56 0.20 22.33
C GLN A 27 7.46 1.34 23.36
N GLN A 28 6.35 1.43 24.11
CA GLN A 28 6.16 2.40 25.19
C GLN A 28 7.04 2.09 26.40
N GLN A 29 7.19 0.80 26.75
CA GLN A 29 7.96 0.35 27.90
C GLN A 29 9.48 0.45 27.67
N VAL A 30 9.98 -0.06 26.54
CA VAL A 30 11.43 -0.08 26.24
C VAL A 30 11.93 1.21 25.59
N GLY A 31 11.02 2.07 25.12
CA GLY A 31 11.32 3.31 24.40
C GLY A 31 11.59 3.13 22.91
N THR A 32 11.25 4.15 22.11
CA THR A 32 11.25 4.04 20.64
C THR A 32 12.63 3.84 20.02
N LYS A 33 13.69 4.41 20.63
CA LYS A 33 15.06 4.31 20.11
C LYS A 33 15.61 2.90 20.28
N ALA A 34 15.58 2.37 21.51
CA ALA A 34 16.03 1.01 21.81
C ALA A 34 15.21 -0.05 21.07
N PHE A 35 13.88 0.15 20.95
CA PHE A 35 13.02 -0.73 20.17
C PHE A 35 13.40 -0.75 18.68
N ASN A 36 13.60 0.42 18.07
CA ASN A 36 13.91 0.49 16.64
C ASN A 36 15.31 -0.06 16.32
N GLU A 37 16.25 0.11 17.23
CA GLU A 37 17.58 -0.51 17.13
C GLU A 37 17.42 -2.03 17.15
N ALA A 38 16.95 -2.62 18.25
CA ALA A 38 16.78 -4.07 18.39
C ALA A 38 15.94 -4.69 17.27
N ALA A 39 14.82 -4.05 16.89
CA ALA A 39 13.97 -4.53 15.83
C ALA A 39 14.61 -4.37 14.45
N PHE A 40 15.21 -3.22 14.10
CA PHE A 40 15.65 -2.92 12.72
C PHE A 40 17.15 -3.06 12.44
N ASN A 41 17.94 -3.61 13.37
CA ASN A 41 19.41 -3.66 13.31
C ASN A 41 20.06 -4.34 12.10
N ASN A 42 19.32 -4.94 11.17
CA ASN A 42 19.89 -5.66 10.03
C ASN A 42 19.18 -5.38 8.70
N LYS A 43 19.02 -4.11 8.34
CA LYS A 43 18.75 -3.71 6.94
C LYS A 43 19.67 -2.59 6.49
N LYS A 44 20.95 -2.91 6.30
CA LYS A 44 21.69 -2.23 5.22
C LYS A 44 20.86 -2.44 3.95
N CYS A 45 20.47 -1.35 3.30
CA CYS A 45 19.92 -1.40 1.95
C CYS A 45 20.87 -2.27 1.12
N ARG A 46 20.48 -3.49 0.77
CA ARG A 46 21.20 -4.26 -0.25
C ARG A 46 21.32 -3.31 -1.44
N ALA A 47 22.55 -3.02 -1.84
CA ALA A 47 22.83 -2.15 -2.96
C ALA A 47 22.00 -2.65 -4.14
N VAL A 48 20.96 -1.91 -4.49
CA VAL A 48 20.21 -2.15 -5.71
C VAL A 48 21.21 -1.84 -6.80
N ASN A 49 21.55 -2.82 -7.64
CA ASN A 49 22.32 -2.59 -8.85
C ASN A 49 21.62 -1.47 -9.60
N SER A 50 22.21 -0.28 -9.61
CA SER A 50 21.60 0.89 -10.21
C SER A 50 21.55 0.63 -11.72
N LYS A 51 20.42 0.96 -12.37
CA LYS A 51 20.22 0.82 -13.83
C LYS A 51 21.21 1.65 -14.69
N LYS A 52 22.18 2.30 -14.06
CA LYS A 52 23.16 3.24 -14.62
C LYS A 52 24.60 2.77 -14.38
N ARG A 53 24.81 1.58 -13.81
CA ARG A 53 26.13 0.97 -13.64
C ARG A 53 26.40 0.04 -14.84
N PRO A 54 27.55 0.15 -15.52
CA PRO A 54 27.91 -0.77 -16.59
C PRO A 54 28.01 -2.21 -16.03
N MET A 55 27.49 -3.17 -16.79
CA MET A 55 27.62 -4.60 -16.49
C MET A 55 28.70 -5.20 -17.37
N GLU A 56 29.64 -5.93 -16.74
CA GLU A 56 30.63 -6.71 -17.47
C GLU A 56 29.92 -7.93 -18.10
N ILE A 57 30.00 -8.02 -19.43
CA ILE A 57 29.55 -9.18 -20.20
C ILE A 57 30.76 -9.97 -20.68
N SER A 58 30.65 -11.30 -20.75
CA SER A 58 31.73 -12.14 -21.26
C SER A 58 31.88 -11.97 -22.76
N SER A 59 33.12 -11.74 -23.22
CA SER A 59 33.49 -11.71 -24.64
C SER A 59 33.28 -13.05 -25.35
N LYS A 60 33.05 -14.13 -24.59
CA LYS A 60 32.77 -15.48 -25.12
C LYS A 60 31.32 -15.65 -25.58
N ILE A 61 30.43 -14.69 -25.31
CA ILE A 61 29.04 -14.76 -25.75
C ILE A 61 28.97 -14.17 -27.17
N PRO A 62 28.74 -14.98 -28.22
CA PRO A 62 28.67 -14.46 -29.58
C PRO A 62 27.48 -13.49 -29.71
N PRO A 63 27.62 -12.40 -30.49
CA PRO A 63 26.50 -11.48 -30.73
C PRO A 63 25.35 -12.23 -31.42
N SER A 64 24.11 -11.92 -31.04
CA SER A 64 22.96 -12.51 -31.71
C SER A 64 22.92 -12.07 -33.17
N PHE A 65 22.91 -13.01 -34.11
CA PHE A 65 22.72 -12.70 -35.53
C PHE A 65 21.34 -12.08 -35.74
N LEU A 66 21.30 -10.88 -36.34
CA LEU A 66 20.08 -10.26 -36.83
C LEU A 66 19.53 -11.12 -37.98
N ARG A 67 18.61 -12.05 -37.68
CA ARG A 67 17.82 -12.69 -38.74
C ARG A 67 17.04 -11.61 -39.47
N GLN A 68 17.09 -11.60 -40.80
CA GLN A 68 16.13 -10.85 -41.60
C GLN A 68 14.76 -11.50 -41.38
N VAL A 69 13.96 -10.89 -40.51
CA VAL A 69 12.61 -11.36 -40.21
C VAL A 69 11.75 -11.08 -41.43
N ILE A 70 11.44 -12.12 -42.21
CA ILE A 70 10.40 -12.03 -43.23
C ILE A 70 9.08 -11.79 -42.46
N PRO A 71 8.40 -10.65 -42.66
CA PRO A 71 7.17 -10.37 -41.93
C PRO A 71 6.08 -11.32 -42.41
N ALA A 72 5.85 -12.41 -41.68
CA ALA A 72 4.67 -13.23 -41.86
C ALA A 72 3.44 -12.40 -41.44
N LYS A 73 2.38 -12.40 -42.26
CA LYS A 73 1.09 -11.79 -41.90
C LYS A 73 0.53 -12.53 -40.67
N LYS A 74 0.59 -11.88 -39.51
CA LYS A 74 0.03 -12.42 -38.26
C LYS A 74 -1.49 -12.28 -38.34
N SER A 75 -2.25 -13.36 -38.12
CA SER A 75 -3.70 -13.26 -38.03
C SER A 75 -4.06 -12.49 -36.76
N THR A 76 -4.52 -11.26 -36.95
CA THR A 76 -4.90 -10.42 -35.84
C THR A 76 -6.32 -10.79 -35.44
N ARG A 77 -6.49 -11.42 -34.26
CA ARG A 77 -7.81 -11.49 -33.61
C ARG A 77 -8.19 -10.07 -33.19
N ARG A 78 -8.79 -9.32 -34.11
CA ARG A 78 -9.28 -7.96 -33.84
C ARG A 78 -10.66 -8.08 -33.19
N ASP A 79 -10.84 -7.32 -32.12
CA ASP A 79 -12.16 -7.15 -31.53
C ASP A 79 -12.99 -6.36 -32.53
N PRO A 80 -14.10 -6.92 -33.02
CA PRO A 80 -14.90 -6.29 -34.07
C PRO A 80 -15.43 -4.92 -33.65
N ARG A 81 -15.52 -4.60 -32.35
CA ARG A 81 -15.89 -3.26 -31.87
C ARG A 81 -14.82 -2.19 -32.15
N PHE A 82 -13.59 -2.63 -32.41
CA PHE A 82 -12.43 -1.78 -32.66
C PHE A 82 -11.81 -2.10 -34.02
N ASP A 83 -12.55 -2.77 -34.90
CA ASP A 83 -12.12 -3.04 -36.26
C ASP A 83 -12.42 -1.83 -37.15
N SER A 84 -11.52 -1.48 -38.05
CA SER A 84 -11.71 -0.31 -38.92
C SER A 84 -12.91 -0.45 -39.86
N LEU A 85 -13.41 -1.68 -40.04
CA LEU A 85 -14.60 -2.01 -40.80
C LEU A 85 -15.90 -1.88 -39.99
N SER A 86 -15.83 -1.59 -38.69
CA SER A 86 -16.99 -1.55 -37.78
C SER A 86 -17.76 -0.23 -37.82
N GLY A 87 -18.03 0.28 -39.02
CA GLY A 87 -18.90 1.44 -39.26
C GLY A 87 -18.48 2.74 -38.57
N GLU A 88 -19.30 3.78 -38.72
CA GLU A 88 -19.06 5.09 -38.11
C GLU A 88 -19.87 5.28 -36.82
N TYR A 89 -19.31 6.05 -35.89
CA TYR A 89 -19.99 6.38 -34.63
C TYR A 89 -21.19 7.29 -34.87
N LYS A 90 -22.38 6.84 -34.47
CA LYS A 90 -23.62 7.61 -34.54
C LYS A 90 -24.01 8.10 -33.14
N PRO A 91 -23.83 9.40 -32.81
CA PRO A 91 -24.05 9.92 -31.46
C PRO A 91 -25.50 9.76 -31.00
N GLU A 92 -26.48 9.94 -31.90
CA GLU A 92 -27.90 9.80 -31.54
C GLU A 92 -28.26 8.39 -31.08
N ILE A 93 -27.72 7.36 -31.73
CA ILE A 93 -27.98 5.96 -31.36
C ILE A 93 -27.28 5.65 -30.04
N PHE A 94 -26.06 6.13 -29.86
CA PHE A 94 -25.31 5.95 -28.63
C PHE A 94 -26.02 6.61 -27.44
N GLU A 95 -26.45 7.86 -27.60
CA GLU A 95 -27.13 8.60 -26.53
C GLU A 95 -28.45 7.94 -26.14
N LYS A 96 -29.19 7.39 -27.11
CA LYS A 96 -30.42 6.63 -26.84
C LYS A 96 -30.15 5.29 -26.17
N THR A 97 -29.23 4.48 -26.71
CA THR A 97 -28.96 3.12 -26.22
C THR A 97 -28.22 3.11 -24.88
N TYR A 98 -27.36 4.10 -24.63
CA TYR A 98 -26.53 4.21 -23.44
C TYR A 98 -26.87 5.40 -22.54
N LYS A 99 -28.08 5.97 -22.67
CA LYS A 99 -28.57 7.09 -21.84
C LYS A 99 -28.33 6.85 -20.34
N PHE A 100 -28.58 5.61 -19.89
CA PHE A 100 -28.44 5.19 -18.50
C PHE A 100 -27.01 5.35 -17.94
N ILE A 101 -25.98 5.41 -18.79
CA ILE A 101 -24.60 5.66 -18.35
C ILE A 101 -24.50 7.02 -17.67
N ASN A 102 -25.26 8.02 -18.13
CA ASN A 102 -25.28 9.34 -17.51
C ASN A 102 -25.86 9.27 -16.09
N ASP A 103 -26.92 8.49 -15.89
CA ASP A 103 -27.54 8.30 -14.58
C ASP A 103 -26.60 7.55 -13.61
N ILE A 104 -25.87 6.53 -14.11
CA ILE A 104 -24.85 5.82 -13.33
C ILE A 104 -23.74 6.79 -12.93
N LYS A 105 -23.18 7.55 -13.88
CA LYS A 105 -22.13 8.54 -13.61
C LYS A 105 -22.57 9.59 -12.61
N HIS A 106 -23.80 10.09 -12.74
CA HIS A 106 -24.36 11.07 -11.82
C HIS A 106 -24.44 10.50 -10.40
N ARG A 107 -25.03 9.31 -10.26
CA ARG A 107 -25.16 8.62 -8.98
C ARG A 107 -23.81 8.33 -8.34
N GLU A 108 -22.82 7.89 -9.11
CA GLU A 108 -21.46 7.68 -8.61
C GLU A 108 -20.79 8.97 -8.16
N LYS A 109 -20.97 10.06 -8.93
CA LYS A 109 -20.45 11.38 -8.59
C LYS A 109 -21.03 11.88 -7.27
N GLU A 110 -22.35 11.82 -7.09
CA GLU A 110 -23.02 12.23 -5.86
C GLU A 110 -22.55 11.39 -4.67
N ASN A 111 -22.54 10.06 -4.80
CA ASN A 111 -22.05 9.17 -3.74
C ASN A 111 -20.60 9.48 -3.33
N ASN A 112 -19.74 9.80 -4.29
CA ASN A 112 -18.35 10.16 -4.02
C ASN A 112 -18.23 11.54 -3.35
N GLN A 113 -19.06 12.51 -3.74
CA GLN A 113 -19.12 13.82 -3.09
C GLN A 113 -19.60 13.70 -1.65
N GLU A 114 -20.66 12.95 -1.39
CA GLU A 114 -21.18 12.70 -0.04
C GLU A 114 -20.14 12.01 0.85
N ARG A 115 -19.47 10.95 0.34
CA ARG A 115 -18.37 10.31 1.07
C ARG A 115 -17.22 11.28 1.37
N ALA A 116 -16.88 12.15 0.43
CA ALA A 116 -15.82 13.15 0.64
C ALA A 116 -16.21 14.18 1.71
N ARG A 117 -17.46 14.66 1.68
CA ARG A 117 -18.02 15.56 2.70
C ARG A 117 -17.98 14.93 4.09
N LEU A 118 -18.48 13.71 4.23
CA LEU A 118 -18.46 12.98 5.50
C LEU A 118 -17.03 12.78 6.03
N ILE A 119 -16.08 12.41 5.17
CA ILE A 119 -14.68 12.25 5.57
C ILE A 119 -14.09 13.59 6.06
N GLN A 120 -14.42 14.70 5.38
CA GLN A 120 -13.95 16.03 5.76
C GLN A 120 -14.56 16.49 7.08
N GLU A 121 -15.86 16.25 7.29
CA GLU A 121 -16.57 16.56 8.52
C GLU A 121 -16.00 15.77 9.71
N GLN A 122 -15.83 14.45 9.57
CA GLN A 122 -15.19 13.62 10.60
C GLN A 122 -13.75 14.03 10.92
N GLN A 123 -13.02 14.59 9.94
CA GLN A 123 -11.70 15.16 10.20
C GLN A 123 -11.80 16.45 11.01
N ARG A 124 -12.72 17.35 10.64
CA ARG A 124 -12.97 18.60 11.34
C ARG A 124 -13.41 18.36 12.79
N GLU A 125 -14.31 17.43 13.02
CA GLU A 125 -14.77 17.06 14.37
C GLU A 125 -13.63 16.54 15.24
N ARG A 126 -12.79 15.64 14.71
CA ARG A 126 -11.62 15.13 15.43
C ARG A 126 -10.63 16.24 15.77
N GLU A 127 -10.42 17.20 14.87
CA GLU A 127 -9.56 18.35 15.14
C GLU A 127 -10.14 19.26 16.24
N LEU A 128 -11.46 19.49 16.23
CA LEU A 128 -12.14 20.26 17.26
C LEU A 128 -12.07 19.57 18.62
N GLN A 129 -12.32 18.25 18.68
CA GLN A 129 -12.18 17.45 19.89
C GLN A 129 -10.74 17.51 20.44
N PHE A 130 -9.76 17.37 19.56
CA PHE A 130 -8.35 17.45 19.95
C PHE A 130 -7.98 18.84 20.51
N LYS A 131 -8.46 19.92 19.88
CA LYS A 131 -8.26 21.29 20.40
C LYS A 131 -8.92 21.47 21.76
N LYS A 132 -10.12 20.92 21.97
CA LYS A 132 -10.81 20.96 23.27
C LYS A 132 -10.00 20.27 24.36
N GLN A 133 -9.51 19.05 24.10
CA GLN A 133 -8.65 18.32 25.03
C GLN A 133 -7.35 19.06 25.35
N GLN A 134 -6.76 19.75 24.38
CA GLN A 134 -5.58 20.58 24.62
C GLN A 134 -5.87 21.77 25.54
N ARG A 135 -7.02 22.44 25.38
CA ARG A 135 -7.45 23.54 26.26
C ARG A 135 -7.67 23.07 27.70
N GLU A 136 -8.31 21.91 27.88
CA GLU A 136 -8.53 21.31 29.20
C GLU A 136 -7.20 20.98 29.90
N ARG A 137 -6.26 20.36 29.19
CA ARG A 137 -4.90 20.10 29.72
C ARG A 137 -4.16 21.38 30.09
N ALA A 138 -4.23 22.40 29.25
CA ALA A 138 -3.61 23.70 29.54
C ALA A 138 -4.24 24.37 30.78
N SER A 139 -5.56 24.24 30.96
CA SER A 139 -6.26 24.71 32.16
C SER A 139 -5.82 23.98 33.43
N LEU A 140 -5.44 22.70 33.32
CA LEU A 140 -4.83 21.93 34.41
C LEU A 140 -3.36 22.30 34.67
N GLY A 141 -2.79 23.21 33.88
CA GLY A 141 -1.37 23.62 33.98
C GLY A 141 -0.39 22.70 33.25
N GLU A 142 -0.88 21.73 32.47
CA GLU A 142 0.00 20.91 31.63
C GLU A 142 0.61 21.72 30.48
N ARG A 143 1.84 21.38 30.10
CA ARG A 143 2.53 22.03 28.99
C ARG A 143 1.86 21.66 27.67
N PRO A 144 1.65 22.62 26.75
CA PRO A 144 1.03 22.33 25.45
C PRO A 144 1.90 21.35 24.64
N PHE A 145 1.30 20.23 24.22
CA PHE A 145 1.97 19.18 23.44
C PHE A 145 1.41 19.06 22.02
N PHE A 146 2.30 19.01 21.03
CA PHE A 146 1.96 18.89 19.62
C PHE A 146 2.34 17.51 19.09
N LEU A 147 1.33 16.68 18.79
CA LEU A 147 1.55 15.38 18.16
C LEU A 147 2.13 15.53 16.75
N LYS A 148 3.16 14.75 16.46
CA LYS A 148 3.71 14.66 15.09
C LYS A 148 2.68 14.03 14.15
N LYS A 149 2.74 14.37 12.87
CA LYS A 149 1.83 13.82 11.84
C LYS A 149 1.87 12.28 11.78
N SER A 150 3.02 11.66 12.04
CA SER A 150 3.18 10.20 12.12
C SER A 150 2.45 9.59 13.32
N GLU A 151 2.50 10.23 14.48
CA GLU A 151 1.84 9.78 15.70
C GLU A 151 0.33 9.89 15.58
N LYS A 152 -0.18 11.01 15.01
CA LYS A 152 -1.60 11.15 14.67
C LYS A 152 -2.09 10.00 13.81
N LYS A 153 -1.31 9.59 12.80
CA LYS A 153 -1.64 8.43 11.95
C LYS A 153 -1.63 7.11 12.72
N LYS A 154 -0.68 6.90 13.65
CA LYS A 154 -0.65 5.70 14.50
C LYS A 154 -1.90 5.62 15.39
N LEU A 155 -2.32 6.73 15.98
CA LEU A 155 -3.53 6.80 16.79
C LEU A 155 -4.79 6.48 15.97
N GLN A 156 -4.94 7.10 14.79
CA GLN A 156 -6.06 6.80 13.88
C GLN A 156 -6.07 5.32 13.44
N LEU A 157 -4.90 4.72 13.22
CA LEU A 157 -4.80 3.29 12.88
C LEU A 157 -5.20 2.39 14.05
N ALA A 158 -4.83 2.75 15.29
CA ALA A 158 -5.22 2.01 16.49
C ALA A 158 -6.72 2.07 16.72
N GLU A 159 -7.34 3.25 16.59
CA GLU A 159 -8.79 3.44 16.66
C GLU A 159 -9.52 2.58 15.62
N LYS A 160 -9.09 2.66 14.36
CA LYS A 160 -9.63 1.84 13.26
C LYS A 160 -9.49 0.34 13.52
N TYR A 161 -8.39 -0.09 14.13
CA TYR A 161 -8.20 -1.50 14.49
C TYR A 161 -9.21 -1.93 15.54
N GLN A 162 -9.42 -1.11 16.58
CA GLN A 162 -10.41 -1.39 17.62
C GLN A 162 -11.84 -1.44 17.05
N GLU A 163 -12.19 -0.51 16.16
CA GLU A 163 -13.49 -0.50 15.48
C GLU A 163 -13.70 -1.80 14.67
N LEU A 164 -12.71 -2.21 13.87
CA LEU A 164 -12.78 -3.45 13.07
C LEU A 164 -12.81 -4.71 13.93
N LYS A 165 -12.15 -4.69 15.10
CA LYS A 165 -12.18 -5.77 16.09
C LYS A 165 -13.57 -5.89 16.70
N LYS A 166 -14.18 -4.77 17.13
CA LYS A 166 -15.56 -4.70 17.63
C LYS A 166 -16.57 -5.15 16.58
N SER A 167 -16.38 -4.77 15.32
CA SER A 167 -17.28 -5.12 14.23
C SER A 167 -17.09 -6.55 13.68
N GLY A 168 -16.11 -7.31 14.18
CA GLY A 168 -15.77 -8.65 13.68
C GLY A 168 -15.20 -8.70 12.24
N LYS A 169 -14.88 -7.56 11.62
CA LYS A 169 -14.41 -7.48 10.22
C LYS A 169 -12.89 -7.51 10.09
N LEU A 170 -12.18 -7.63 11.21
CA LEU A 170 -10.73 -7.54 11.29
C LEU A 170 -10.01 -8.59 10.45
N GLU A 171 -10.35 -9.87 10.60
CA GLU A 171 -9.66 -10.97 9.90
C GLU A 171 -9.78 -10.85 8.37
N ASN A 172 -10.97 -10.50 7.88
CA ASN A 172 -11.22 -10.25 6.47
C ASN A 172 -10.44 -9.04 5.94
N PHE A 173 -10.26 -7.99 6.76
CA PHE A 173 -9.44 -6.85 6.40
C PHE A 173 -7.95 -7.23 6.33
N LEU A 174 -7.46 -7.99 7.32
CA LEU A 174 -6.08 -8.45 7.37
C LEU A 174 -5.76 -9.41 6.22
N SER A 175 -6.63 -10.37 5.90
CA SER A 175 -6.42 -11.31 4.79
C SER A 175 -6.33 -10.57 3.43
N LYS A 176 -7.24 -9.62 3.17
CA LYS A 176 -7.18 -8.75 1.99
C LYS A 176 -5.90 -7.92 1.95
N LYS A 177 -5.46 -7.40 3.09
CA LYS A 177 -4.21 -6.62 3.18
C LYS A 177 -2.97 -7.48 2.92
N ARG A 178 -2.90 -8.69 3.50
CA ARG A 178 -1.83 -9.67 3.26
C ARG A 178 -1.73 -10.00 1.77
N LYS A 179 -2.85 -10.32 1.09
CA LYS A 179 -2.88 -10.61 -0.35
C LYS A 179 -2.37 -9.43 -1.20
N ARG A 180 -2.80 -8.20 -0.88
CA ARG A 180 -2.34 -6.99 -1.59
C ARG A 180 -0.86 -6.71 -1.38
N ASN A 181 -0.36 -6.91 -0.16
CA ASN A 181 1.05 -6.74 0.17
C ASN A 181 1.92 -7.79 -0.54
N ALA A 182 1.54 -9.06 -0.51
CA ALA A 182 2.22 -10.14 -1.23
C ALA A 182 2.34 -9.85 -2.73
N GLY A 183 1.28 -9.30 -3.34
CA GLY A 183 1.32 -8.87 -4.75
C GLY A 183 2.31 -7.74 -5.02
N LYS A 184 2.52 -6.82 -4.07
CA LYS A 184 3.53 -5.75 -4.17
C LYS A 184 4.94 -6.28 -3.94
N ASP A 185 5.11 -7.17 -2.98
CA ASP A 185 6.40 -7.75 -2.63
C ASP A 185 6.90 -8.66 -3.75
N ARG A 186 6.00 -9.39 -4.43
CA ARG A 186 6.34 -10.16 -5.64
C ARG A 186 6.95 -9.31 -6.74
N ARG A 187 6.58 -8.03 -6.88
CA ARG A 187 7.21 -7.12 -7.86
C ARG A 187 8.64 -6.73 -7.50
N LYS A 188 9.01 -6.87 -6.22
CA LYS A 188 10.36 -6.55 -5.72
C LYS A 188 11.28 -7.77 -5.70
N LEU A 189 10.72 -8.98 -5.84
CA LEU A 189 11.51 -10.21 -5.93
C LEU A 189 12.05 -10.37 -7.37
N PRO A 190 13.28 -10.86 -7.53
CA PRO A 190 13.80 -11.19 -8.85
C PRO A 190 12.90 -12.23 -9.50
N GLY A 191 12.58 -12.03 -10.79
CA GLY A 191 11.84 -13.02 -11.56
C GLY A 191 12.64 -14.32 -11.62
N LYS A 192 11.98 -15.46 -11.39
CA LYS A 192 12.61 -16.76 -11.66
C LYS A 192 12.86 -16.84 -13.16
N HIS A 193 14.11 -16.78 -13.59
CA HIS A 193 14.48 -17.18 -14.94
C HIS A 193 14.02 -18.62 -15.11
N LYS A 194 13.22 -18.89 -16.15
CA LYS A 194 12.93 -20.27 -16.53
C LYS A 194 14.23 -20.81 -17.13
N GLU A 195 14.88 -21.71 -16.44
CA GLU A 195 15.92 -22.54 -17.05
C GLU A 195 15.22 -23.35 -18.14
N THR A 196 15.42 -22.96 -19.39
CA THR A 196 15.14 -23.81 -20.53
C THR A 196 16.11 -24.96 -20.46
N VAL A 197 15.64 -26.11 -19.99
CA VAL A 197 16.36 -27.38 -20.12
C VAL A 197 16.50 -27.65 -21.62
N LEU A 198 17.74 -27.67 -22.10
CA LEU A 198 18.09 -28.06 -23.47
C LEU A 198 18.02 -29.57 -23.62
#